data_AF-A0A6J8C6H3-F1
#
_entry.id   AF-A0A6J8C6H3-F1
#
_cell.length_a   1.000
_cell.length_b   1.000
_cell.length_c   1.000
_cell.angle_alpha   90.00
_cell.angle_beta   90.00
_cell.angle_gamma   90.00
#
_symmetry.space_group_name_H-M   'P 1'
#
loop_
_entity.id
_entity.type
_entity.pdbx_description
1 polymer ?
#
loop_
_entity_poly.entity_id
_entity_poly.type
_entity_poly.pdbx_seq_one_letter_code
_entity_poly.pdbx_strand_id
1 'polypeptide(L)'
;MQLNESVVRWNTEPKATRNIWIRMKQHRWSILAFICGVILTLVLVVPGMVAKSSFPEKNDQAGYIFSLRFDRKSTHSLLFLSDDNTVLANSFTKETPNPVKHPEQFNNYVGTIGDRYFTSTSKLYFEIKFSYEILKYLNSTDLVFEVGVASREKIDSHHYVGTHGWSFFIHNCTTNICLRAQHGTTNTYEEVKIISSSSTVGTVTTGRLGFFVNMNRNEFSVIDKDSSKILYTLKKVVSADQLCLAFGVYNHRYLETKLEIMYSYDFTNLPIINVVA
;
A
#
# COMPACT_ATOMS: atom_id res chain seq x y z
N MET A 1 25.19 62.63 18.56
CA MET A 1 25.84 62.87 19.87
C MET A 1 25.17 61.90 20.85
N GLN A 2 25.67 60.68 20.95
CA GLN A 2 26.67 60.20 21.93
C GLN A 2 26.15 60.07 23.37
N LEU A 3 26.26 58.83 23.85
CA LEU A 3 26.71 58.36 25.18
C LEU A 3 25.70 58.08 26.31
N ASN A 4 25.84 56.83 26.80
CA ASN A 4 25.98 56.40 28.19
C ASN A 4 24.78 56.55 29.14
N GLU A 5 24.59 55.77 30.19
CA GLU A 5 25.15 54.55 30.78
C GLU A 5 24.16 54.23 31.93
N SER A 6 23.97 52.98 32.33
CA SER A 6 24.12 52.62 33.76
C SER A 6 23.91 51.13 34.01
N VAL A 7 24.89 50.63 34.75
CA VAL A 7 25.07 49.29 35.29
C VAL A 7 24.43 49.25 36.68
N VAL A 8 23.78 48.13 37.04
CA VAL A 8 23.61 47.75 38.45
C VAL A 8 23.96 46.26 38.60
N ARG A 9 25.08 46.02 39.30
CA ARG A 9 25.43 44.75 39.95
C ARG A 9 25.01 44.82 41.41
N TRP A 10 24.53 43.71 41.96
CA TRP A 10 24.68 43.39 43.39
C TRP A 10 25.31 42.01 43.54
N ASN A 11 26.42 41.99 44.27
CA ASN A 11 27.17 40.83 44.73
C ASN A 11 26.44 40.17 45.91
N THR A 12 26.57 38.85 46.04
CA THR A 12 26.80 38.20 47.34
C THR A 12 27.55 36.88 47.15
N GLU A 13 28.83 36.88 47.58
CA GLU A 13 29.54 35.72 48.13
C GLU A 13 29.37 35.79 49.67
N PRO A 14 29.40 34.67 50.46
CA PRO A 14 30.68 34.04 50.73
C PRO A 14 30.72 32.52 50.99
N LYS A 15 31.92 32.00 50.71
CA LYS A 15 32.65 30.84 51.25
C LYS A 15 32.12 30.20 52.55
N ALA A 16 31.88 28.89 52.51
CA ALA A 16 32.44 27.93 53.48
C ALA A 16 32.27 26.48 53.01
N THR A 17 33.24 25.63 53.35
CA THR A 17 33.17 24.15 53.39
C THR A 17 33.27 23.35 52.08
N ARG A 18 34.44 23.46 51.44
CA ARG A 18 35.20 22.28 50.99
C ARG A 18 35.26 21.28 52.16
N ASN A 19 34.46 20.21 52.15
CA ASN A 19 34.71 18.93 52.83
C ASN A 19 33.61 17.86 52.63
N ILE A 20 32.57 18.11 51.82
CA ILE A 20 31.49 17.12 51.58
C ILE A 20 31.71 16.28 50.30
N TRP A 21 32.66 16.66 49.44
CA TRP A 21 32.85 16.01 48.13
C TRP A 21 33.60 14.67 48.14
N ILE A 22 34.14 14.22 49.28
CA ILE A 22 34.94 12.99 49.32
C ILE A 22 34.16 11.79 49.88
N ARG A 23 33.01 11.97 50.55
CA ARG A 23 32.24 10.84 51.13
C ARG A 23 30.97 10.41 50.37
N MET A 24 30.53 11.10 49.32
CA MET A 24 29.40 10.64 48.50
C MET A 24 29.79 9.88 47.22
N LYS A 25 31.09 9.71 46.94
CA LYS A 25 31.58 8.96 45.77
C LYS A 25 31.71 7.46 45.99
N GLN A 26 31.62 6.97 47.24
CA GLN A 26 31.92 5.58 47.58
C GLN A 26 30.70 4.65 47.68
N HIS A 27 29.47 5.19 47.62
CA HIS A 27 28.23 4.38 47.66
C HIS A 27 27.49 4.26 46.31
N ARG A 28 27.96 4.90 45.24
CA ARG A 28 27.34 4.81 43.90
C ARG A 28 28.00 3.80 42.95
N TRP A 29 29.15 3.24 43.31
CA TRP A 29 29.87 2.29 42.46
C TRP A 29 29.52 0.82 42.74
N SER A 30 28.86 0.51 43.85
CA SER A 30 28.51 -0.88 44.21
C SER A 30 27.15 -1.33 43.67
N ILE A 31 26.28 -0.41 43.24
CA ILE A 31 24.95 -0.75 42.68
C ILE A 31 24.99 -0.84 41.14
N LEU A 32 25.90 -0.13 40.47
CA LEU A 32 26.09 -0.28 39.01
C LEU A 32 26.80 -1.59 38.64
N ALA A 33 27.66 -2.13 39.51
CA ALA A 33 28.36 -3.40 39.27
C ALA A 33 27.46 -4.65 39.44
N PHE A 34 26.36 -4.53 40.18
CA PHE A 34 25.41 -5.64 40.37
C PHE A 34 24.37 -5.72 39.25
N ILE A 35 24.05 -4.59 38.60
CA ILE A 35 23.11 -4.55 37.47
C ILE A 35 23.81 -4.94 36.15
N CYS A 36 25.11 -4.67 35.99
CA CYS A 36 25.88 -5.17 34.84
C CYS A 36 26.26 -6.67 34.95
N GLY A 37 26.28 -7.24 36.16
CA GLY A 37 26.64 -8.65 36.38
C GLY A 37 25.48 -9.65 36.25
N VAL A 38 24.23 -9.19 36.30
CA VAL A 38 23.02 -10.04 36.16
C VAL A 38 22.41 -9.96 34.75
N ILE A 39 22.85 -9.01 33.92
CA ILE A 39 22.45 -8.92 32.51
C ILE A 39 23.42 -9.68 31.58
N LEU A 40 24.56 -10.18 32.09
CA LEU A 40 25.58 -10.87 31.30
C LEU A 40 25.51 -12.42 31.35
N THR A 41 24.40 -12.99 31.85
CA THR A 41 24.18 -14.45 31.85
C THR A 41 22.77 -14.81 31.39
N LEU A 42 22.33 -14.19 30.28
CA LEU A 42 21.21 -14.67 29.46
C LEU A 42 21.40 -14.27 28.00
N VAL A 43 22.64 -14.36 27.52
CA VAL A 43 22.93 -14.50 26.09
C VAL A 43 23.09 -15.99 25.83
N LEU A 44 21.98 -16.72 25.92
CA LEU A 44 21.85 -17.97 25.18
C LEU A 44 21.67 -17.58 23.73
N VAL A 45 22.75 -17.79 22.98
CA VAL A 45 22.79 -17.82 21.53
C VAL A 45 21.72 -18.80 21.05
N VAL A 46 20.56 -18.26 20.64
CA VAL A 46 19.67 -18.94 19.69
C VAL A 46 19.98 -18.33 18.34
N PRO A 47 20.72 -19.02 17.46
CA PRO A 47 20.94 -18.54 16.12
C PRO A 47 19.66 -18.74 15.30
N GLY A 48 19.13 -17.65 14.78
CA GLY A 48 18.16 -17.67 13.68
C GLY A 48 16.70 -17.74 14.11
N MET A 49 16.06 -16.57 14.19
CA MET A 49 14.63 -16.40 13.86
C MET A 49 14.32 -14.91 13.74
N VAL A 50 14.90 -14.28 12.71
CA VAL A 50 14.18 -13.20 12.05
C VAL A 50 13.16 -13.91 11.18
N ALA A 51 11.87 -13.85 11.55
CA ALA A 51 10.80 -14.23 10.66
C ALA A 51 10.79 -13.24 9.49
N LYS A 52 11.69 -13.44 8.52
CA LYS A 52 11.49 -12.98 7.16
C LYS A 52 10.20 -13.64 6.72
N SER A 53 9.14 -12.86 6.49
CA SER A 53 8.08 -13.32 5.60
C SER A 53 8.73 -13.45 4.23
N SER A 54 9.37 -14.59 3.98
CA SER A 54 9.93 -14.93 2.69
C SER A 54 8.74 -15.15 1.76
N PHE A 55 8.40 -14.10 1.00
CA PHE A 55 7.72 -14.35 -0.27
C PHE A 55 8.58 -15.33 -1.06
N PRO A 56 7.99 -16.29 -1.77
CA PRO A 56 8.76 -17.24 -2.56
C PRO A 56 9.65 -16.45 -3.52
N GLU A 57 10.94 -16.46 -3.23
CA GLU A 57 11.98 -16.00 -4.13
C GLU A 57 11.88 -16.87 -5.39
N LYS A 58 12.07 -16.26 -6.55
CA LYS A 58 11.86 -16.84 -7.88
C LYS A 58 12.61 -18.16 -8.02
N ASN A 59 11.99 -19.26 -7.62
CA ASN A 59 12.39 -20.60 -7.98
C ASN A 59 11.70 -20.90 -9.30
N ASP A 60 12.48 -21.29 -10.30
CA ASP A 60 12.05 -21.74 -11.62
C ASP A 60 11.27 -23.07 -11.57
N GLN A 61 10.34 -23.23 -10.61
CA GLN A 61 9.35 -24.28 -10.62
C GLN A 61 8.23 -23.87 -11.56
N ALA A 62 8.35 -24.33 -12.81
CA ALA A 62 7.50 -24.13 -13.96
C ALA A 62 6.03 -24.65 -13.83
N GLY A 63 5.47 -24.73 -12.62
CA GLY A 63 4.12 -25.24 -12.35
C GLY A 63 3.10 -24.22 -11.80
N TYR A 64 3.51 -22.98 -11.50
CA TYR A 64 2.68 -22.04 -10.71
C TYR A 64 2.42 -20.68 -11.40
N ILE A 65 2.79 -20.56 -12.67
CA ILE A 65 2.58 -19.34 -13.47
C ILE A 65 1.14 -19.36 -13.97
N PHE A 66 0.25 -18.77 -13.19
CA PHE A 66 -1.07 -18.35 -13.66
C PHE A 66 -0.95 -16.95 -14.26
N SER A 67 -1.71 -16.63 -15.31
CA SER A 67 -1.78 -15.28 -15.88
C SER A 67 -3.16 -14.72 -15.60
N LEU A 68 -3.25 -13.92 -14.53
CA LEU A 68 -4.39 -13.03 -14.26
C LEU A 68 -4.53 -12.10 -15.45
N ARG A 69 -5.77 -11.92 -15.90
CA ARG A 69 -6.11 -10.99 -16.98
C ARG A 69 -7.26 -10.11 -16.57
N PHE A 70 -7.36 -8.97 -17.22
CA PHE A 70 -8.55 -8.13 -17.15
C PHE A 70 -9.71 -8.79 -17.93
N ASP A 71 -10.92 -8.71 -17.40
CA ASP A 71 -12.12 -9.20 -18.06
C ASP A 71 -12.64 -8.19 -19.09
N ARG A 72 -12.38 -8.46 -20.36
CA ARG A 72 -12.83 -7.64 -21.49
C ARG A 72 -14.34 -7.37 -21.47
N LYS A 73 -15.14 -8.33 -21.02
CA LYS A 73 -16.62 -8.21 -21.03
C LYS A 73 -17.13 -7.21 -20.01
N SER A 74 -16.47 -7.10 -18.86
CA SER A 74 -16.81 -6.13 -17.82
C SER A 74 -16.29 -4.71 -18.08
N THR A 75 -15.28 -4.57 -18.95
CA THR A 75 -14.51 -3.34 -19.08
C THR A 75 -15.38 -2.16 -19.52
N HIS A 76 -15.38 -1.09 -18.74
CA HIS A 76 -16.14 0.13 -18.99
C HIS A 76 -15.81 0.74 -20.36
N SER A 77 -16.82 1.31 -21.04
CA SER A 77 -16.72 1.81 -22.43
C SER A 77 -15.73 2.95 -22.65
N LEU A 78 -15.38 3.67 -21.58
CA LEU A 78 -14.39 4.76 -21.63
C LEU A 78 -12.94 4.28 -21.58
N LEU A 79 -12.71 2.98 -21.41
CA LEU A 79 -11.38 2.43 -21.20
C LEU A 79 -10.86 1.69 -22.42
N PHE A 80 -9.55 1.74 -22.57
CA PHE A 80 -8.80 0.89 -23.47
C PHE A 80 -8.37 -0.38 -22.73
N LEU A 81 -8.42 -1.51 -23.44
CA LEU A 81 -7.90 -2.79 -23.00
C LEU A 81 -7.11 -3.46 -24.12
N SER A 82 -5.84 -3.78 -23.85
CA SER A 82 -4.95 -4.45 -24.82
C SER A 82 -5.49 -5.81 -25.25
N ASP A 83 -5.10 -6.26 -26.45
CA ASP A 83 -5.60 -7.51 -27.06
C ASP A 83 -5.35 -8.75 -26.19
N ASP A 84 -4.25 -8.78 -25.44
CA ASP A 84 -3.91 -9.85 -24.51
C ASP A 84 -4.60 -9.74 -23.14
N ASN A 85 -5.34 -8.66 -22.92
CA ASN A 85 -6.05 -8.28 -21.70
C ASN A 85 -5.13 -8.11 -20.47
N THR A 86 -3.89 -7.64 -20.67
CA THR A 86 -2.94 -7.39 -19.56
C THR A 86 -2.72 -5.90 -19.28
N VAL A 87 -3.15 -5.00 -20.17
CA VAL A 87 -3.01 -3.55 -20.05
C VAL A 87 -4.38 -2.88 -20.08
N LEU A 88 -4.66 -2.08 -19.05
CA LEU A 88 -5.86 -1.25 -18.91
C LEU A 88 -5.43 0.22 -18.88
N ALA A 89 -6.07 1.07 -19.68
CA ALA A 89 -5.75 2.49 -19.71
C ALA A 89 -6.98 3.38 -19.89
N ASN A 90 -6.89 4.61 -19.41
CA ASN A 90 -7.90 5.66 -19.61
C ASN A 90 -7.49 6.69 -20.70
N SER A 91 -6.38 6.45 -21.42
CA SER A 91 -5.82 7.39 -22.40
C SER A 91 -6.43 7.18 -23.78
N PHE A 92 -6.95 8.26 -24.37
CA PHE A 92 -7.54 8.30 -25.71
C PHE A 92 -6.53 8.64 -26.81
N THR A 93 -5.28 8.99 -26.45
CA THR A 93 -4.38 9.68 -27.39
C THR A 93 -3.69 8.75 -28.38
N LYS A 94 -3.76 7.41 -28.24
CA LYS A 94 -3.13 6.47 -29.19
C LYS A 94 -3.89 5.17 -29.47
N GLU A 95 -4.88 4.81 -28.65
CA GLU A 95 -5.52 3.49 -28.72
C GLU A 95 -7.04 3.68 -28.59
N THR A 96 -7.82 3.04 -29.47
CA THR A 96 -9.26 3.29 -29.56
C THR A 96 -9.98 2.70 -28.34
N PRO A 97 -10.90 3.45 -27.69
CA PRO A 97 -11.74 2.91 -26.62
C PRO A 97 -12.46 1.66 -27.11
N ASN A 98 -12.67 0.70 -26.21
CA ASN A 98 -13.26 -0.60 -26.54
C ASN A 98 -14.64 -0.39 -27.22
N PRO A 99 -14.76 -0.58 -28.55
CA PRO A 99 -15.90 -0.05 -29.30
C PRO A 99 -17.15 -0.94 -29.17
N VAL A 100 -17.02 -2.13 -28.58
CA VAL A 100 -18.09 -3.12 -28.52
C VAL A 100 -18.75 -3.06 -27.15
N LYS A 101 -19.99 -2.54 -27.12
CA LYS A 101 -20.86 -2.68 -25.94
C LYS A 101 -21.16 -4.16 -25.71
N HIS A 102 -20.80 -4.67 -24.54
CA HIS A 102 -21.14 -6.02 -24.10
C HIS A 102 -22.25 -5.95 -23.05
N PRO A 103 -23.21 -6.91 -22.98
CA PRO A 103 -24.26 -6.89 -21.96
C PRO A 103 -23.74 -6.90 -20.51
N GLU A 104 -22.54 -7.45 -20.32
CA GLU A 104 -21.87 -7.53 -19.02
C GLU A 104 -21.03 -6.27 -18.72
N GLN A 105 -20.93 -5.31 -19.63
CA GLN A 105 -20.10 -4.12 -19.44
C GLN A 105 -20.58 -3.28 -18.26
N PHE A 106 -19.63 -2.78 -17.46
CA PHE A 106 -19.94 -1.85 -16.38
C PHE A 106 -20.49 -0.53 -16.90
N ASN A 107 -21.50 -0.02 -16.21
CA ASN A 107 -22.17 1.24 -16.56
C ASN A 107 -21.81 2.38 -15.62
N ASN A 108 -21.50 2.06 -14.35
CA ASN A 108 -21.18 3.05 -13.34
C ASN A 108 -19.70 2.99 -12.97
N TYR A 109 -19.15 1.79 -12.80
CA TYR A 109 -17.76 1.62 -12.41
C TYR A 109 -16.81 1.86 -13.58
N VAL A 110 -15.91 2.85 -13.46
CA VAL A 110 -14.94 3.19 -14.51
C VAL A 110 -13.70 2.30 -14.37
N GLY A 111 -13.88 1.03 -14.76
CA GLY A 111 -12.86 0.01 -14.60
C GLY A 111 -13.22 -1.31 -15.27
N THR A 112 -12.62 -2.38 -14.78
CA THR A 112 -12.84 -3.77 -15.17
C THR A 112 -12.66 -4.69 -13.96
N ILE A 113 -13.05 -5.95 -14.05
CA ILE A 113 -12.67 -6.98 -13.06
C ILE A 113 -11.53 -7.85 -13.58
N GLY A 114 -10.93 -8.63 -12.68
CA GLY A 114 -10.11 -9.78 -13.08
C GLY A 114 -10.97 -10.87 -13.72
N ASP A 115 -10.35 -11.70 -14.55
CA ASP A 115 -10.96 -12.85 -15.23
C ASP A 115 -11.33 -14.03 -14.30
N ARG A 116 -11.26 -13.82 -12.98
CA ARG A 116 -11.53 -14.83 -11.97
C ARG A 116 -12.30 -14.30 -10.79
N TYR A 117 -13.12 -15.20 -10.28
CA TYR A 117 -13.81 -15.08 -9.01
C TYR A 117 -13.10 -15.90 -7.94
N PHE A 118 -13.13 -15.39 -6.72
CA PHE A 118 -12.53 -16.03 -5.57
C PHE A 118 -13.42 -17.15 -5.01
N THR A 119 -12.78 -18.21 -4.56
CA THR A 119 -13.33 -19.20 -3.65
C THR A 119 -12.89 -18.89 -2.22
N SER A 120 -13.49 -19.56 -1.23
CA SER A 120 -13.06 -19.45 0.17
C SER A 120 -11.59 -19.85 0.38
N THR A 121 -11.00 -20.61 -0.54
CA THR A 121 -9.62 -21.08 -0.48
C THR A 121 -8.62 -20.28 -1.30
N SER A 122 -9.09 -19.29 -2.06
CA SER A 122 -8.24 -18.56 -3.00
C SER A 122 -7.06 -17.88 -2.32
N LYS A 123 -5.87 -18.07 -2.89
CA LYS A 123 -4.64 -17.35 -2.53
C LYS A 123 -3.98 -16.87 -3.80
N LEU A 124 -3.98 -15.57 -4.02
CA LEU A 124 -3.51 -14.98 -5.27
C LEU A 124 -2.52 -13.86 -4.95
N TYR A 125 -1.34 -13.92 -5.54
CA TYR A 125 -0.45 -12.77 -5.65
C TYR A 125 -0.43 -12.26 -7.08
N PHE A 126 -0.36 -10.94 -7.26
CA PHE A 126 -0.12 -10.35 -8.55
C PHE A 126 0.63 -9.02 -8.43
N GLU A 127 1.33 -8.64 -9.48
CA GLU A 127 2.04 -7.37 -9.57
C GLU A 127 1.41 -6.49 -10.63
N ILE A 128 1.12 -5.24 -10.25
CA ILE A 128 0.70 -4.19 -11.16
C ILE A 128 1.83 -3.20 -11.32
N LYS A 129 2.25 -3.01 -12.56
CA LYS A 129 3.02 -1.84 -12.95
C LYS A 129 2.03 -0.75 -13.34
N PHE A 130 2.21 0.43 -12.77
CA PHE A 130 1.37 1.58 -13.08
C PHE A 130 2.21 2.71 -13.66
N SER A 131 1.59 3.51 -14.51
CA SER A 131 2.14 4.80 -14.95
C SER A 131 1.02 5.81 -15.08
N TYR A 132 1.26 7.05 -14.67
CA TYR A 132 0.35 8.15 -14.92
C TYR A 132 1.05 9.46 -15.24
N GLU A 133 0.35 10.32 -15.97
CA GLU A 133 0.74 11.71 -16.26
C GLU A 133 -0.40 12.66 -15.89
N ILE A 134 -0.07 13.72 -15.15
CA ILE A 134 -1.01 14.77 -14.77
C ILE A 134 -1.11 15.81 -15.89
N LEU A 135 -2.20 15.77 -16.65
CA LEU A 135 -2.46 16.70 -17.75
C LEU A 135 -3.06 18.03 -17.29
N LYS A 136 -3.80 18.03 -16.18
CA LYS A 136 -4.49 19.20 -15.61
C LYS A 136 -4.47 19.16 -14.09
N TYR A 137 -4.69 20.32 -13.48
CA TYR A 137 -4.78 20.42 -12.02
C TYR A 137 -5.85 19.47 -11.47
N LEU A 138 -5.43 18.66 -10.49
CA LEU A 138 -6.29 17.74 -9.77
C LEU A 138 -6.90 18.43 -8.56
N ASN A 139 -8.18 18.17 -8.32
CA ASN A 139 -8.82 18.50 -7.06
C ASN A 139 -8.44 17.49 -5.98
N SER A 140 -8.63 17.87 -4.71
CA SER A 140 -8.66 16.90 -3.62
C SER A 140 -9.79 15.92 -3.91
N THR A 141 -9.54 14.61 -3.82
CA THR A 141 -10.43 13.48 -4.19
C THR A 141 -10.33 12.96 -5.63
N ASP A 142 -9.55 13.58 -6.51
CA ASP A 142 -9.36 13.01 -7.85
C ASP A 142 -8.58 11.69 -7.75
N LEU A 143 -9.26 10.58 -8.08
CA LEU A 143 -8.68 9.26 -8.17
C LEU A 143 -7.79 9.14 -9.41
N VAL A 144 -6.67 8.42 -9.26
CA VAL A 144 -5.78 8.03 -10.36
C VAL A 144 -6.14 6.62 -10.81
N PHE A 145 -6.00 5.65 -9.89
CA PHE A 145 -6.43 4.28 -10.11
C PHE A 145 -6.80 3.60 -8.80
N GLU A 146 -7.46 2.45 -8.89
CA GLU A 146 -7.85 1.61 -7.76
C GLU A 146 -7.65 0.13 -8.07
N VAL A 147 -7.27 -0.64 -7.05
CA VAL A 147 -7.35 -2.10 -7.02
C VAL A 147 -8.21 -2.50 -5.82
N GLY A 148 -9.30 -3.19 -6.08
CA GLY A 148 -10.29 -3.56 -5.07
C GLY A 148 -10.66 -5.03 -5.08
N VAL A 149 -11.33 -5.45 -4.00
CA VAL A 149 -12.01 -6.73 -3.87
C VAL A 149 -13.45 -6.44 -3.46
N ALA A 150 -14.40 -6.91 -4.26
CA ALA A 150 -15.84 -6.76 -4.01
C ALA A 150 -16.62 -7.76 -4.86
N SER A 151 -17.93 -7.89 -4.62
CA SER A 151 -18.80 -8.61 -5.56
C SER A 151 -19.09 -7.72 -6.77
N ARG A 152 -19.35 -8.36 -7.92
CA ARG A 152 -19.60 -7.63 -9.18
C ARG A 152 -20.70 -6.58 -9.04
N GLU A 153 -21.79 -6.92 -8.37
CA GLU A 153 -22.91 -6.00 -8.14
C GLU A 153 -22.49 -4.78 -7.32
N LYS A 154 -21.68 -4.97 -6.27
CA LYS A 154 -21.16 -3.86 -5.47
C LYS A 154 -20.20 -2.97 -6.25
N ILE A 155 -19.36 -3.57 -7.10
CA ILE A 155 -18.46 -2.83 -7.98
C ILE A 155 -19.24 -1.88 -8.88
N ASP A 156 -20.22 -2.37 -9.63
CA ASP A 156 -20.98 -1.55 -10.59
C ASP A 156 -22.12 -0.73 -9.95
N SER A 157 -22.26 -0.74 -8.63
CA SER A 157 -23.25 0.11 -7.94
C SER A 157 -22.80 1.57 -7.86
N HIS A 158 -21.49 1.84 -8.00
CA HIS A 158 -20.89 3.16 -7.83
C HIS A 158 -19.73 3.39 -8.82
N HIS A 159 -19.20 4.61 -8.84
CA HIS A 159 -18.10 4.99 -9.73
C HIS A 159 -16.76 4.33 -9.41
N TYR A 160 -16.55 3.92 -8.15
CA TYR A 160 -15.34 3.26 -7.64
C TYR A 160 -15.71 2.29 -6.49
N VAL A 161 -14.83 1.37 -6.10
CA VAL A 161 -15.14 0.35 -5.09
C VAL A 161 -15.33 0.97 -3.71
N GLY A 162 -14.33 1.72 -3.24
CA GLY A 162 -14.40 2.51 -2.00
C GLY A 162 -15.04 1.78 -0.81
N THR A 163 -16.17 2.33 -0.33
CA THR A 163 -16.91 1.82 0.84
C THR A 163 -17.71 0.53 0.58
N HIS A 164 -17.83 0.12 -0.69
CA HIS A 164 -18.62 -1.04 -1.12
C HIS A 164 -17.79 -2.33 -1.20
N GLY A 165 -16.54 -2.29 -0.77
CA GLY A 165 -15.64 -3.43 -0.72
C GLY A 165 -14.39 -3.15 0.10
N TRP A 166 -13.29 -3.77 -0.33
CA TRP A 166 -11.95 -3.53 0.19
C TRP A 166 -11.08 -3.00 -0.94
N SER A 167 -10.57 -1.78 -0.82
CA SER A 167 -9.80 -1.20 -1.92
C SER A 167 -8.56 -0.46 -1.47
N PHE A 168 -7.58 -0.52 -2.35
CA PHE A 168 -6.42 0.34 -2.36
C PHE A 168 -6.53 1.27 -3.56
N PHE A 169 -6.51 2.58 -3.32
CA PHE A 169 -6.60 3.57 -4.38
C PHE A 169 -5.50 4.61 -4.27
N ILE A 170 -5.09 5.10 -5.42
CA ILE A 170 -4.17 6.22 -5.55
C ILE A 170 -4.97 7.46 -5.93
N HIS A 171 -4.73 8.57 -5.25
CA HIS A 171 -5.48 9.81 -5.44
C HIS A 171 -4.68 11.05 -5.01
N ASN A 172 -5.20 12.23 -5.34
CA ASN A 172 -4.59 13.51 -4.95
C ASN A 172 -4.84 13.88 -3.48
N CYS A 173 -3.74 14.03 -2.72
CA CYS A 173 -3.68 14.44 -1.32
C CYS A 173 -3.39 15.94 -1.15
N THR A 174 -3.89 16.80 -2.04
CA THR A 174 -3.66 18.26 -2.10
C THR A 174 -2.35 18.63 -2.81
N THR A 175 -1.20 18.25 -2.26
CA THR A 175 0.12 18.57 -2.85
C THR A 175 0.82 17.35 -3.41
N ASN A 176 0.40 16.16 -2.98
CA ASN A 176 1.07 14.89 -3.23
C ASN A 176 0.08 13.89 -3.85
N ILE A 177 0.59 12.82 -4.44
CA ILE A 177 -0.23 11.66 -4.78
C ILE A 177 0.02 10.57 -3.74
N CYS A 178 -1.03 10.04 -3.11
CA CYS A 178 -0.90 8.99 -2.10
C CYS A 178 -1.70 7.74 -2.44
N LEU A 179 -1.17 6.61 -1.97
CA LEU A 179 -1.88 5.35 -1.80
C LEU A 179 -2.65 5.38 -0.48
N ARG A 180 -3.92 5.02 -0.55
CA ARG A 180 -4.80 4.88 0.61
C ARG A 180 -5.51 3.53 0.60
N ALA A 181 -5.90 3.09 1.78
CA ALA A 181 -6.72 1.90 1.99
C ALA A 181 -8.10 2.31 2.49
N GLN A 182 -9.15 1.68 1.97
CA GLN A 182 -10.51 1.88 2.43
C GLN A 182 -11.26 0.55 2.49
N HIS A 183 -12.09 0.41 3.51
CA HIS A 183 -13.05 -0.66 3.61
C HIS A 183 -14.24 -0.25 4.48
N GLY A 184 -15.40 -0.85 4.20
CA GLY A 184 -16.60 -0.66 5.02
C GLY A 184 -17.31 0.67 4.81
N THR A 185 -18.34 0.92 5.61
CA THR A 185 -19.31 2.01 5.39
C THR A 185 -18.84 3.40 5.85
N THR A 186 -17.61 3.51 6.36
CA THR A 186 -17.08 4.79 6.81
C THR A 186 -16.35 5.48 5.65
N ASN A 187 -16.58 6.80 5.51
CA ASN A 187 -15.80 7.65 4.59
C ASN A 187 -14.36 7.90 5.07
N THR A 188 -13.87 7.08 6.00
CA THR A 188 -12.52 7.15 6.52
C THR A 188 -11.63 6.23 5.70
N TYR A 189 -10.51 6.76 5.27
CA TYR A 189 -9.43 6.00 4.64
C TYR A 189 -8.20 6.05 5.52
N GLU A 190 -7.32 5.08 5.35
CA GLU A 190 -5.99 5.08 5.96
C GLU A 190 -4.95 5.47 4.92
N GLU A 191 -4.10 6.45 5.26
CA GLU A 191 -2.99 6.82 4.40
C GLU A 191 -1.86 5.79 4.53
N VAL A 192 -1.52 5.16 3.40
CA VAL A 192 -0.58 4.02 3.38
C VAL A 192 0.81 4.47 2.94
N LYS A 193 0.91 5.22 1.85
CA LYS A 193 2.20 5.63 1.27
C LYS A 193 2.04 6.86 0.38
N ILE A 194 3.00 7.78 0.42
CA ILE A 194 3.15 8.82 -0.61
C ILE A 194 3.79 8.18 -1.84
N ILE A 195 3.11 8.29 -2.99
CA ILE A 195 3.50 7.69 -4.28
C ILE A 195 4.29 8.69 -5.11
N SER A 196 3.85 9.95 -5.11
CA SER A 196 4.61 11.06 -5.69
C SER A 196 4.55 12.24 -4.73
N SER A 197 5.69 12.89 -4.52
CA SER A 197 5.79 14.13 -3.74
C SER A 197 5.20 15.34 -4.46
N SER A 198 4.81 15.21 -5.73
CA SER A 198 4.16 16.25 -6.52
C SER A 198 2.87 15.75 -7.17
N SER A 199 1.88 16.64 -7.21
CA SER A 199 0.60 16.50 -7.93
C SER A 199 0.42 17.58 -9.01
N THR A 200 1.50 18.27 -9.41
CA THR A 200 1.46 19.35 -10.40
C THR A 200 1.29 18.82 -11.82
N VAL A 201 0.73 19.66 -12.70
CA VAL A 201 0.65 19.39 -14.15
C VAL A 201 2.04 19.07 -14.72
N GLY A 202 2.10 18.09 -15.62
CA GLY A 202 3.32 17.55 -16.22
C GLY A 202 4.04 16.52 -15.37
N THR A 203 3.56 16.23 -14.15
CA THR A 203 4.14 15.15 -13.33
C THR A 203 3.86 13.81 -13.97
N VAL A 204 4.93 13.09 -14.32
CA VAL A 204 4.90 11.70 -14.78
C VAL A 204 5.40 10.81 -13.64
N THR A 205 4.67 9.75 -13.34
CA THR A 205 5.07 8.78 -12.31
C THR A 205 4.89 7.38 -12.84
N THR A 206 5.85 6.50 -12.54
CA THR A 206 5.77 5.07 -12.82
C THR A 206 6.20 4.32 -11.57
N GLY A 207 5.55 3.21 -11.28
CA GLY A 207 5.89 2.38 -10.13
C GLY A 207 5.33 0.97 -10.23
N ARG A 208 5.59 0.18 -9.19
CA ARG A 208 5.11 -1.21 -9.09
C ARG A 208 4.57 -1.49 -7.70
N LEU A 209 3.40 -2.10 -7.65
CA LEU A 209 2.78 -2.60 -6.42
C LEU A 209 2.50 -4.09 -6.58
N GLY A 210 2.87 -4.85 -5.55
CA GLY A 210 2.41 -6.21 -5.37
C GLY A 210 1.11 -6.22 -4.57
N PHE A 211 0.22 -7.15 -4.90
CA PHE A 211 -1.04 -7.35 -4.21
C PHE A 211 -1.16 -8.82 -3.83
N PHE A 212 -1.65 -9.08 -2.62
CA PHE A 212 -1.85 -10.44 -2.14
C PHE A 212 -3.24 -10.59 -1.53
N VAL A 213 -4.05 -11.46 -2.12
CA VAL A 213 -5.37 -11.83 -1.63
C VAL A 213 -5.27 -13.21 -1.01
N ASN A 214 -5.70 -13.34 0.24
CA ASN A 214 -5.71 -14.59 0.99
C ASN A 214 -7.08 -14.80 1.61
N MET A 215 -7.94 -15.52 0.89
CA MET A 215 -9.31 -15.79 1.32
C MET A 215 -9.39 -16.76 2.50
N ASN A 216 -8.38 -17.63 2.71
CA ASN A 216 -8.30 -18.44 3.92
C ASN A 216 -8.18 -17.58 5.19
N ARG A 217 -7.55 -16.40 5.07
CA ARG A 217 -7.35 -15.47 6.19
C ARG A 217 -8.26 -14.25 6.12
N ASN A 218 -9.06 -14.12 5.06
CA ASN A 218 -9.87 -12.94 4.77
C ASN A 218 -9.03 -11.65 4.75
N GLU A 219 -7.89 -11.71 4.06
CA GLU A 219 -6.91 -10.61 3.99
C GLU A 219 -6.67 -10.16 2.55
N PHE A 220 -6.51 -8.84 2.38
CA PHE A 220 -6.06 -8.23 1.14
C PHE A 220 -4.94 -7.24 1.44
N SER A 221 -3.73 -7.55 0.98
CA SER A 221 -2.51 -6.80 1.27
C SER A 221 -1.98 -6.09 0.04
N VAL A 222 -1.39 -4.92 0.25
CA VAL A 222 -0.58 -4.20 -0.74
C VAL A 222 0.88 -4.19 -0.30
N ILE A 223 1.77 -4.41 -1.26
CA ILE A 223 3.19 -4.63 -1.08
C ILE A 223 3.93 -3.63 -1.96
N ASP A 224 4.87 -2.92 -1.35
CA ASP A 224 5.82 -2.09 -2.09
C ASP A 224 6.86 -2.99 -2.72
N LYS A 225 6.90 -3.05 -4.05
CA LYS A 225 7.78 -4.03 -4.70
C LYS A 225 9.25 -3.65 -4.52
N ASP A 226 9.58 -2.37 -4.61
CA ASP A 226 10.96 -1.89 -4.55
C ASP A 226 11.61 -2.21 -3.20
N SER A 227 10.84 -2.08 -2.11
CA SER A 227 11.31 -2.45 -0.76
C SER A 227 10.95 -3.87 -0.34
N SER A 228 10.11 -4.57 -1.13
CA SER A 228 9.52 -5.88 -0.81
C SER A 228 8.86 -5.93 0.57
N LYS A 229 8.26 -4.81 1.00
CA LYS A 229 7.57 -4.68 2.29
C LYS A 229 6.06 -4.66 2.09
N ILE A 230 5.35 -5.40 2.93
CA ILE A 230 3.90 -5.21 3.07
C ILE A 230 3.68 -3.81 3.62
N LEU A 231 2.99 -2.97 2.86
CA LEU A 231 2.66 -1.61 3.27
C LEU A 231 1.44 -1.61 4.17
N TYR A 232 0.42 -2.38 3.79
CA TYR A 232 -0.85 -2.43 4.51
C TYR A 232 -1.61 -3.72 4.23
N THR A 233 -2.48 -4.14 5.16
CA THR A 233 -3.36 -5.30 4.99
C THR A 233 -4.76 -4.99 5.48
N LEU A 234 -5.71 -4.97 4.55
CA LEU A 234 -7.13 -4.98 4.82
C LEU A 234 -7.55 -6.36 5.36
N LYS A 235 -8.35 -6.36 6.42
CA LYS A 235 -8.83 -7.57 7.10
C LYS A 235 -10.33 -7.74 6.88
N LYS A 236 -10.84 -8.93 7.23
CA LYS A 236 -12.26 -9.29 7.13
C LYS A 236 -12.80 -9.15 5.71
N VAL A 237 -11.99 -9.52 4.71
CA VAL A 237 -12.38 -9.60 3.30
C VAL A 237 -13.33 -10.78 3.11
N VAL A 238 -14.62 -10.57 3.37
CA VAL A 238 -15.68 -11.59 3.30
C VAL A 238 -16.95 -11.02 2.70
N SER A 239 -17.61 -11.77 1.82
CA SER A 239 -18.94 -11.43 1.31
C SER A 239 -19.80 -12.68 1.24
N ALA A 240 -21.12 -12.49 1.33
CA ALA A 240 -22.09 -13.55 1.03
C ALA A 240 -22.07 -13.89 -0.47
N ASP A 241 -21.74 -12.91 -1.30
CA ASP A 241 -21.63 -13.06 -2.74
C ASP A 241 -20.20 -13.44 -3.16
N GLN A 242 -20.09 -13.94 -4.39
CA GLN A 242 -18.80 -14.26 -4.98
C GLN A 242 -17.97 -12.98 -5.21
N LEU A 243 -16.76 -12.95 -4.63
CA LEU A 243 -15.83 -11.82 -4.74
C LEU A 243 -14.96 -11.94 -5.99
N CYS A 244 -14.54 -10.82 -6.55
CA CYS A 244 -13.54 -10.74 -7.61
C CYS A 244 -12.62 -9.53 -7.39
N LEU A 245 -11.52 -9.47 -8.16
CA LEU A 245 -10.67 -8.29 -8.24
C LEU A 245 -11.34 -7.23 -9.10
N ALA A 246 -11.25 -5.98 -8.67
CA ALA A 246 -11.65 -4.80 -9.43
C ALA A 246 -10.42 -3.93 -9.73
N PHE A 247 -10.38 -3.37 -10.93
CA PHE A 247 -9.30 -2.50 -11.39
C PHE A 247 -9.90 -1.25 -12.05
N GLY A 248 -9.67 -0.10 -11.46
CA GLY A 248 -10.23 1.18 -11.90
C GLY A 248 -9.15 2.13 -12.35
N VAL A 249 -9.38 2.87 -13.44
CA VAL A 249 -8.50 3.96 -13.91
C VAL A 249 -9.38 5.17 -14.24
N TYR A 250 -9.08 6.31 -13.63
CA TYR A 250 -10.07 7.39 -13.49
C TYR A 250 -9.62 8.70 -14.12
N ASN A 251 -10.55 9.66 -14.23
CA ASN A 251 -10.23 11.04 -14.56
C ASN A 251 -9.47 11.25 -15.89
N HIS A 252 -9.89 10.58 -16.96
CA HIS A 252 -9.29 10.65 -18.32
C HIS A 252 -9.10 12.09 -18.88
N ARG A 253 -9.82 13.09 -18.36
CA ARG A 253 -9.67 14.50 -18.77
C ARG A 253 -8.50 15.23 -18.09
N TYR A 254 -8.02 14.68 -16.98
CA TYR A 254 -7.00 15.26 -16.11
C TYR A 254 -5.76 14.38 -16.02
N LEU A 255 -5.90 13.08 -16.27
CA LEU A 255 -4.86 12.07 -16.12
C LEU A 255 -4.83 11.15 -17.34
N GLU A 256 -3.63 10.86 -17.84
CA GLU A 256 -3.39 9.61 -18.54
C GLU A 256 -2.88 8.60 -17.53
N THR A 257 -3.48 7.41 -17.45
CA THR A 257 -3.17 6.37 -16.49
C THR A 257 -3.24 5.01 -17.17
N LYS A 258 -2.25 4.18 -16.88
CA LYS A 258 -2.11 2.82 -17.39
C LYS A 258 -1.77 1.88 -16.25
N LEU A 259 -2.45 0.74 -16.21
CA LEU A 259 -2.14 -0.42 -15.39
C LEU A 259 -1.73 -1.58 -16.29
N GLU A 260 -0.66 -2.28 -15.91
CA GLU A 260 -0.13 -3.44 -16.61
C GLU A 260 0.03 -4.58 -15.58
N ILE A 261 -0.66 -5.69 -15.78
CA ILE A 261 -0.47 -6.92 -14.99
C ILE A 261 0.85 -7.54 -15.44
N MET A 262 1.84 -7.52 -14.55
CA MET A 262 3.18 -8.00 -14.85
C MET A 262 3.33 -9.50 -14.57
N TYR A 263 2.87 -9.93 -13.39
CA TYR A 263 3.01 -11.29 -12.88
C TYR A 263 1.81 -11.65 -12.05
N SER A 264 1.49 -12.94 -12.01
CA SER A 264 0.54 -13.48 -11.05
C SER A 264 0.90 -14.91 -10.67
N TYR A 265 0.59 -15.27 -9.43
CA TYR A 265 0.80 -16.60 -8.87
C TYR A 265 -0.43 -17.02 -8.09
N ASP A 266 -0.97 -18.18 -8.43
CA ASP A 266 -2.10 -18.79 -7.75
C ASP A 266 -1.58 -19.89 -6.81
N PHE A 267 -1.71 -19.66 -5.51
CA PHE A 267 -1.30 -20.56 -4.44
C PHE A 267 -2.47 -21.35 -3.85
N THR A 268 -3.66 -21.30 -4.46
CA THR A 268 -4.89 -21.91 -3.92
C THR A 268 -4.71 -23.40 -3.67
N ASN A 269 -4.01 -24.10 -4.57
CA ASN A 269 -3.78 -25.54 -4.48
C ASN A 269 -2.44 -25.91 -3.85
N LEU A 270 -1.68 -24.96 -3.30
CA LEU A 270 -0.44 -25.32 -2.62
C LEU A 270 -0.76 -26.04 -1.30
N PRO A 271 -0.11 -27.19 -1.04
CA PRO A 271 -0.22 -27.85 0.24
C PRO A 271 0.21 -26.87 1.33
N ILE A 272 -0.53 -26.85 2.45
CA ILE A 272 -0.19 -26.04 3.61
C ILE A 272 1.15 -26.57 4.15
N ILE A 273 2.25 -25.92 3.77
CA ILE A 273 3.53 -26.14 4.44
C ILE A 273 3.39 -25.42 5.78
N ASN A 274 3.07 -26.17 6.82
CA ASN A 274 3.19 -25.70 8.19
C ASN A 274 4.68 -25.44 8.43
N VAL A 275 5.10 -24.19 8.24
CA VAL A 275 6.40 -23.74 8.74
C VAL A 275 6.23 -23.63 10.24
N VAL A 276 6.60 -24.70 10.95
CA VAL A 276 6.70 -24.72 12.41
C VAL A 276 7.78 -23.70 12.77
N ALA A 277 7.36 -22.68 13.54
CA ALA A 277 8.23 -21.67 14.14
C ALA A 277 9.05 -22.25 15.29
#